data_AF-A0A0P9A357-F1
#
_entry.id   AF-A0A0P9A357-F1
#
_cell.length_a   1.000
_cell.length_b   1.000
_cell.length_c   1.000
_cell.angle_alpha   90.00
_cell.angle_beta   90.00
_cell.angle_gamma   90.00
#
_symmetry.space_group_name_H-M   'P 1'
#
loop_
_entity.id
_entity.type
_entity.pdbx_description
1 polymer ?
#
loop_
_entity_poly.entity_id
_entity_poly.type
_entity_poly.pdbx_seq_one_letter_code
_entity_poly.pdbx_strand_id
1 'polypeptide(L)' 'MTRSVFVSSATGKKAAFLKWASGEPNNSQGNQDCVTLLNRKHMDDDCCRTSSRNFICQL' A
#
# COMPACT_ATOMS: atom_id res chain seq x y z
N MET A 1 -3.93 2.18 -18.05
CA MET A 1 -4.25 2.34 -16.62
C MET A 1 -5.04 1.12 -16.17
N THR A 2 -4.37 -0.02 -16.08
CA THR A 2 -4.95 -1.31 -15.65
C THR A 2 -5.18 -1.24 -14.15
N ARG A 3 -6.41 -1.56 -13.71
CA ARG A 3 -6.88 -1.50 -12.31
C ARG A 3 -5.81 -1.92 -11.28
N SER A 4 -5.37 -0.98 -10.44
CA SER A 4 -4.55 -1.22 -9.24
C SER A 4 -5.40 -1.88 -8.14
N VAL A 5 -5.49 -3.20 -8.18
CA VAL A 5 -6.21 -3.98 -7.15
C VAL A 5 -5.24 -4.40 -6.06
N PHE A 6 -5.38 -3.81 -4.87
CA PHE A 6 -4.61 -4.21 -3.71
C PHE A 6 -5.29 -5.35 -2.95
N VAL A 7 -4.50 -6.36 -2.57
CA VAL A 7 -4.93 -7.52 -1.80
C VAL A 7 -4.09 -7.64 -0.52
N SER A 8 -4.70 -8.19 0.53
CA SER A 8 -3.96 -8.55 1.74
C SER A 8 -3.01 -9.70 1.43
N SER A 9 -1.71 -9.53 1.69
CA SER A 9 -0.73 -10.62 1.54
C SER A 9 -1.01 -11.81 2.47
N ALA A 10 -1.66 -11.56 3.62
CA ALA A 10 -1.98 -12.59 4.60
C ALA A 10 -3.18 -13.47 4.18
N THR A 11 -4.16 -12.92 3.45
CA THR A 11 -5.42 -13.63 3.17
C THR A 11 -5.75 -13.76 1.68
N GLY A 12 -5.05 -13.04 0.80
CA GLY A 12 -5.37 -12.94 -0.63
C GLY A 12 -6.66 -12.19 -0.96
N LYS A 13 -7.41 -11.73 0.05
CA LYS A 13 -8.66 -10.99 -0.16
C LYS A 13 -8.36 -9.55 -0.58
N LYS A 14 -9.24 -8.98 -1.42
CA LYS A 14 -9.20 -7.55 -1.76
C LYS A 14 -9.23 -6.71 -0.48
N ALA A 15 -8.38 -5.68 -0.44
CA ALA A 15 -8.37 -4.75 0.69
C ALA A 15 -9.74 -4.06 0.79
N ALA A 16 -10.44 -4.27 1.91
CA ALA A 16 -11.77 -3.73 2.12
C ALA A 16 -11.76 -2.20 2.37
N PHE A 17 -10.64 -1.68 2.84
CA PHE A 17 -10.48 -0.27 3.17
C PHE A 17 -9.04 0.17 2.87
N LEU A 18 -8.92 1.26 2.11
CA LEU A 18 -7.66 1.95 1.84
C LEU A 18 -7.92 3.45 1.95
N LYS A 19 -7.18 4.12 2.82
CA LYS A 19 -7.30 5.56 3.05
C LYS A 19 -6.13 6.28 2.41
N TRP A 20 -6.15 6.37 1.09
CA TRP A 20 -5.07 6.98 0.32
C TRP A 20 -4.78 8.43 0.74
N ALA A 21 -3.51 8.80 0.65
CA ALA A 21 -3.10 10.19 0.67
C ALA A 21 -3.58 10.88 -0.62
N SER A 22 -3.64 12.21 -0.60
CA SER A 22 -4.00 12.97 -1.79
C SER A 22 -2.97 12.71 -2.89
N GLY A 23 -3.43 12.22 -4.05
CA GLY A 23 -2.58 11.86 -5.17
C GLY A 23 -2.33 10.36 -5.31
N GLU A 24 -2.62 9.56 -4.29
CA GLU A 24 -2.35 8.12 -4.28
C GLU A 24 -3.61 7.27 -4.57
N PRO A 25 -3.46 6.06 -5.12
CA PRO A 25 -2.19 5.44 -5.54
C PRO A 25 -1.72 5.94 -6.91
N ASN A 26 -0.45 6.30 -7.04
CA ASN A 26 0.10 6.93 -8.25
C ASN A 26 1.06 6.04 -9.06
N ASN A 27 1.51 4.92 -8.48
CA ASN A 27 2.50 4.01 -9.06
C ASN A 27 3.72 4.72 -9.68
N SER A 28 4.31 5.63 -8.92
CA SER A 28 5.54 6.37 -9.22
C SER A 28 6.63 5.41 -9.69
N GLN A 29 7.24 5.74 -10.83
CA GLN A 29 8.27 4.92 -11.48
C GLN A 29 7.82 3.50 -11.89
N GLY A 30 6.53 3.17 -11.77
CA GLY A 30 5.97 1.89 -12.14
C GLY A 30 6.37 0.72 -11.24
N ASN A 31 6.75 0.96 -9.99
CA ASN A 31 7.30 -0.06 -9.08
C ASN A 31 6.73 -0.03 -7.64
N GLN A 32 5.55 0.56 -7.45
CA GLN A 32 4.93 0.74 -6.14
C GLN A 32 3.81 -0.28 -5.89
N ASP A 33 4.20 -1.52 -5.59
CA ASP A 33 3.27 -2.64 -5.41
C ASP A 33 2.95 -2.98 -3.94
N CYS A 34 3.45 -2.20 -2.98
CA CYS A 34 3.18 -2.38 -1.55
C CYS A 34 2.43 -1.18 -0.97
N VAL A 35 1.73 -1.34 0.15
CA VAL A 35 1.02 -0.24 0.81
C VAL A 35 1.71 0.13 2.11
N THR A 36 1.86 1.42 2.35
CA THR A 36 2.52 1.92 3.57
C THR A 36 1.67 2.98 4.24
N LEU A 37 1.76 3.06 5.57
CA LEU A 37 0.95 3.97 6.38
C LEU A 37 1.75 5.25 6.69
N LEU A 38 1.40 6.34 6.01
CA LEU A 38 1.97 7.68 6.23
C LEU A 38 1.33 8.35 7.45
N ASN A 39 2.16 8.87 8.34
CA ASN A 39 1.76 9.66 9.52
C ASN A 39 0.60 9.02 10.32
N ARG A 40 0.55 7.68 10.36
CA ARG A 40 -0.48 6.87 11.02
C ARG A 40 -1.92 7.15 10.55
N LYS A 41 -2.12 7.78 9.39
CA LYS A 41 -3.44 8.27 8.95
C LYS A 41 -3.78 7.96 7.50
N HIS A 42 -2.85 8.14 6.58
CA HIS A 42 -3.08 7.97 5.15
C HIS A 42 -2.17 6.89 4.58
N MET A 43 -2.52 6.37 3.41
CA MET A 43 -1.82 5.29 2.75
C MET A 43 -1.16 5.78 1.47
N ASP A 44 -0.07 5.13 1.12
CA ASP A 44 0.72 5.36 -0.08
C ASP A 44 1.05 4.01 -0.71
N ASP A 45 0.89 3.89 -2.02
CA ASP A 45 1.47 2.77 -2.73
C ASP A 45 2.96 3.04 -2.87
N ASP A 46 3.78 2.09 -2.48
CA ASP A 46 5.20 2.31 -2.31
C ASP A 46 6.01 1.09 -2.74
N CYS A 47 7.30 1.29 -2.95
CA CYS A 47 8.19 0.22 -3.34
C CYS A 47 8.30 -0.81 -2.20
N CYS A 48 8.00 -2.06 -2.51
CA CYS A 48 8.12 -3.17 -1.57
C CYS A 48 9.55 -3.39 -1.05
N ARG A 49 10.56 -2.92 -1.77
CA ARG A 49 11.97 -3.15 -1.46
C ARG A 49 12.55 -2.15 -0.46
N THR A 50 11.76 -1.20 0.03
CA THR A 50 12.24 -0.26 1.05
C THR A 50 12.49 -0.98 2.37
N SER A 51 13.76 -1.18 2.73
CA SER A 51 14.19 -1.92 3.93
C SER A 51 13.98 -1.15 5.25
N SER A 52 13.58 0.11 5.21
CA SER A 52 13.46 1.00 6.38
C SER A 52 12.03 1.14 6.92
N ARG A 53 11.07 0.33 6.47
CA ARG A 53 9.67 0.44 6.91
C ARG A 53 9.37 -0.47 8.09
N ASN A 54 8.64 0.07 9.06
CA ASN A 54 8.03 -0.70 10.14
C ASN A 54 6.76 -1.38 9.65
N PHE A 55 6.44 -2.54 10.23
CA PHE A 55 5.22 -3.29 9.94
C PHE A 55 4.30 -3.34 11.16
N ILE A 56 2.99 -3.38 10.90
CA ILE A 56 1.96 -3.60 11.93
C ILE A 56 1.51 -5.05 11.78
N CYS A 57 1.64 -5.81 12.86
CA CYS A 57 1.14 -7.19 12.92
C CYS A 57 -0.29 -7.20 13.47
N GLN A 58 -1.12 -8.10 12.95
CA GLN A 58 -2.41 -8.45 13.52
C GLN A 58 -2.35 -9.92 13.96
N LEU A 59 -2.88 -10.21 15.14
CA LEU A 59 -3.02 -11.58 15.66
C LEU A 59 -4.18 -12.32 14.98
#